data_AF-A0A8C9GN51-F1
#
_entry.id   AF-A0A8C9GN51-F1
#
_cell.length_a   1.000
_cell.length_b   1.000
_cell.length_c   1.000
_cell.angle_alpha   90.00
_cell.angle_beta   90.00
_cell.angle_gamma   90.00
#
_symmetry.space_group_name_H-M   'P 1'
#
loop_
_entity.id
_entity.type
_entity.pdbx_description
1 polymer ?
#
loop_
_entity_poly.entity_id
_entity_poly.type
_entity_poly.pdbx_seq_one_letter_code
_entity_poly.pdbx_strand_id
1 'polypeptide(L)'
;MAAHGKLRRERGLQAEYETQVKEMRWQLSEQLRCLELQGELRRELLQELAEFMRRRAEVELEYSRGLEKLAERFSSRGGRLGSSREHQSFRKEPSLLSPLHCWAVLLQHTRQQSRESAALSEVLAGPLAQRLSHIAEDVGRLVKKSRDLEQQLQDELLEVVSELQTHYLALCLLAGQEDVPGVSHGERECRGQAPGGRAAGGEAGRPECPHHHCCCH
;
A
#
# COMPACT_ATOMS: atom_id res chain seq x y z
N MET A 1 -33.16 -39.73 25.22
CA MET A 1 -32.98 -38.26 25.23
C MET A 1 -31.60 -37.78 24.74
N ALA A 2 -30.58 -38.63 24.60
CA ALA A 2 -29.23 -38.21 24.20
C ALA A 2 -29.07 -37.81 22.70
N ALA A 3 -29.84 -38.42 21.79
CA ALA A 3 -29.74 -38.17 20.34
C ALA A 3 -30.08 -36.70 19.95
N HIS A 4 -31.06 -36.10 20.62
CA HIS A 4 -31.48 -34.72 20.36
C HIS A 4 -30.44 -33.68 20.82
N GLY A 5 -29.54 -34.05 21.74
CA GLY A 5 -28.42 -33.24 22.19
C GLY A 5 -27.21 -33.28 21.24
N LYS A 6 -26.94 -34.43 20.61
CA LYS A 6 -25.87 -34.59 19.60
C LYS A 6 -26.16 -33.79 18.32
N LEU A 7 -27.36 -33.94 17.76
CA LEU A 7 -27.83 -33.18 16.59
C LEU A 7 -27.84 -31.66 16.82
N ARG A 8 -28.16 -31.19 18.03
CA ARG A 8 -28.13 -29.76 18.37
C ARG A 8 -26.69 -29.21 18.44
N ARG A 9 -25.73 -30.04 18.86
CA ARG A 9 -24.31 -29.68 18.98
C ARG A 9 -23.60 -29.67 17.62
N GLU A 10 -23.90 -30.65 16.76
CA GLU A 10 -23.42 -30.71 15.36
C GLU A 10 -23.91 -29.53 14.52
N ARG A 11 -25.17 -29.10 14.70
CA ARG A 11 -25.69 -27.87 14.07
C ARG A 11 -24.99 -26.59 14.56
N GLY A 12 -24.56 -26.55 15.83
CA GLY A 12 -23.79 -25.44 16.38
C GLY A 12 -22.39 -25.35 15.75
N LEU A 13 -21.68 -26.49 15.69
CA LEU A 13 -20.35 -26.58 15.07
C LEU A 13 -20.38 -26.23 13.58
N GLN A 14 -21.45 -26.62 12.87
CA GLN A 14 -21.62 -26.27 11.47
C GLN A 14 -21.86 -24.77 11.25
N ALA A 15 -22.66 -24.13 12.11
CA ALA A 15 -22.87 -22.68 12.04
C ALA A 15 -21.60 -21.89 12.36
N GLU A 16 -20.79 -22.36 13.32
CA GLU A 16 -19.48 -21.79 13.64
C GLU A 16 -18.51 -21.90 12.46
N TYR A 17 -18.45 -23.08 11.81
CA TYR A 17 -17.64 -23.29 10.60
C TYR A 17 -18.07 -22.37 9.45
N GLU A 18 -19.37 -22.28 9.16
CA GLU A 18 -19.89 -21.39 8.12
C GLU A 18 -19.56 -19.91 8.40
N THR A 19 -19.51 -19.52 9.67
CA THR A 19 -19.13 -18.18 10.08
C THR A 19 -17.64 -17.95 9.84
N GLN A 20 -16.79 -18.91 10.21
CA GLN A 20 -15.34 -18.85 9.96
C GLN A 20 -15.03 -18.78 8.46
N VAL A 21 -15.73 -19.55 7.61
CA VAL A 21 -15.54 -19.50 6.15
C VAL A 21 -15.93 -18.13 5.59
N LYS A 22 -17.01 -17.51 6.10
CA LYS A 22 -17.42 -16.15 5.70
C LYS A 22 -16.38 -15.11 6.12
N GLU A 23 -15.87 -15.21 7.34
CA GLU A 23 -14.85 -14.29 7.86
C GLU A 23 -13.54 -14.43 7.07
N MET A 24 -13.11 -15.66 6.77
CA MET A 24 -11.95 -15.92 5.91
C MET A 24 -12.15 -15.31 4.50
N ARG A 25 -13.29 -15.55 3.84
CA ARG A 25 -13.59 -14.95 2.52
C ARG A 25 -13.55 -13.43 2.54
N TRP A 26 -14.05 -12.83 3.62
CA TRP A 26 -13.98 -11.38 3.82
C TRP A 26 -12.53 -10.90 3.96
N GLN A 27 -11.71 -11.55 4.79
CA GLN A 27 -10.29 -11.23 4.96
C GLN A 27 -9.52 -11.34 3.64
N LEU A 28 -9.75 -12.40 2.85
CA LEU A 28 -9.13 -12.61 1.55
C LEU A 28 -9.50 -11.51 0.54
N SER A 29 -10.77 -11.11 0.51
CA SER A 29 -11.24 -10.00 -0.32
C SER A 29 -10.58 -8.67 0.08
N GLU A 30 -10.44 -8.46 1.39
CA GLU A 30 -9.82 -7.26 1.93
C GLU A 30 -8.31 -7.20 1.64
N GLN A 31 -7.62 -8.34 1.62
CA GLN A 31 -6.21 -8.44 1.20
C GLN A 31 -6.02 -7.96 -0.25
N LEU A 32 -6.85 -8.46 -1.19
CA LEU A 32 -6.79 -8.03 -2.59
C LEU A 32 -7.08 -6.53 -2.73
N ARG A 33 -8.11 -6.03 -2.03
CA ARG A 33 -8.46 -4.61 -2.02
C ARG A 33 -7.31 -3.75 -1.52
N CYS A 34 -6.61 -4.19 -0.46
CA CYS A 34 -5.47 -3.48 0.08
C CYS A 34 -4.28 -3.49 -0.89
N LEU A 35 -3.97 -4.62 -1.53
CA LEU A 35 -2.91 -4.71 -2.53
C LEU A 35 -3.15 -3.73 -3.68
N GLU A 36 -4.37 -3.72 -4.23
CA GLU A 36 -4.75 -2.84 -5.34
C GLU A 36 -4.63 -1.37 -4.93
N LEU A 37 -5.22 -0.99 -3.79
CA LEU A 37 -5.17 0.39 -3.29
C LEU A 37 -3.75 0.87 -3.04
N GLN A 38 -2.91 0.05 -2.40
CA GLN A 38 -1.50 0.40 -2.16
C GLN A 38 -0.72 0.55 -3.48
N GLY A 39 -1.01 -0.31 -4.46
CA GLY A 39 -0.44 -0.24 -5.79
C GLY A 39 -0.80 1.06 -6.53
N GLU A 40 -2.07 1.44 -6.47
CA GLU A 40 -2.59 2.66 -7.09
C GLU A 40 -1.98 3.91 -6.46
N LEU A 41 -2.02 4.03 -5.13
CA LEU A 41 -1.45 5.16 -4.40
C LEU A 41 0.06 5.33 -4.70
N ARG A 42 0.80 4.22 -4.74
CA ARG A 42 2.24 4.26 -5.06
C ARG A 42 2.49 4.70 -6.51
N ARG A 43 1.65 4.26 -7.45
CA ARG A 43 1.74 4.66 -8.86
C ARG A 43 1.42 6.14 -9.04
N GLU A 44 0.37 6.63 -8.39
CA GLU A 44 -0.01 8.05 -8.40
C GLU A 44 1.11 8.93 -7.83
N LEU A 45 1.65 8.57 -6.67
CA LEU A 45 2.78 9.31 -6.07
C LEU A 45 4.00 9.37 -7.01
N LEU A 46 4.32 8.28 -7.72
CA LEU A 46 5.41 8.27 -8.70
C LEU A 46 5.14 9.19 -9.89
N GLN A 47 3.89 9.31 -10.33
CA GLN A 47 3.49 10.23 -11.39
C GLN A 47 3.55 11.69 -10.91
N GLU A 48 3.09 11.98 -9.70
CA GLU A 48 3.21 13.30 -9.08
C GLU A 48 4.67 13.71 -8.91
N LEU A 49 5.54 12.79 -8.45
CA LEU A 49 6.97 13.03 -8.37
C LEU A 49 7.58 13.34 -9.74
N ALA A 50 7.17 12.63 -10.79
CA ALA A 50 7.64 12.89 -12.15
C ALA A 50 7.25 14.30 -12.63
N GLU A 51 6.00 14.71 -12.40
CA GLU A 51 5.53 16.05 -12.72
C GLU A 51 6.25 17.12 -11.89
N PHE A 52 6.45 16.88 -10.60
CA PHE A 52 7.24 17.76 -9.74
C PHE A 52 8.66 17.98 -10.29
N MET A 53 9.32 16.92 -10.77
CA MET A 53 10.65 17.06 -11.38
C MET A 53 10.63 17.88 -12.67
N ARG A 54 9.57 17.77 -13.50
CA ARG A 54 9.39 18.63 -14.69
C ARG A 54 9.22 20.10 -14.30
N ARG A 55 8.37 20.39 -13.30
CA ARG A 55 8.18 21.76 -12.79
C ARG A 55 9.44 22.33 -12.18
N ARG A 56 10.18 21.53 -11.42
CA ARG A 56 11.47 21.93 -10.90
C ARG A 56 12.48 22.22 -12.02
N ALA A 57 12.47 21.43 -13.09
CA ALA A 57 13.32 21.67 -14.25
C ALA A 57 12.99 22.99 -14.96
N GLU A 58 11.71 23.35 -15.08
CA GLU A 58 11.28 24.65 -15.62
C GLU A 58 11.88 25.82 -14.80
N VAL A 59 11.82 25.74 -13.47
CA VAL A 59 12.40 26.75 -12.56
C VAL A 59 13.92 26.85 -12.72
N GLU A 60 14.64 25.72 -12.78
CA GLU A 60 16.10 25.71 -13.00
C GLU A 60 16.48 26.32 -14.35
N LEU A 61 15.68 26.08 -15.40
CA LEU A 61 15.91 26.65 -16.73
C LEU A 61 15.65 28.15 -16.76
N GLU A 62 14.62 28.63 -16.05
CA GLU A 62 14.36 30.06 -15.89
C GLU A 62 15.49 30.75 -15.13
N TYR A 63 15.99 30.12 -14.06
CA TYR A 63 17.13 30.63 -13.29
C TYR A 63 18.40 30.71 -14.16
N SER A 64 18.70 29.65 -14.91
CA SER A 64 19.80 29.63 -15.90
C SER A 64 19.69 30.80 -16.89
N ARG A 65 18.52 30.99 -17.53
CA ARG A 65 18.27 32.10 -18.45
C ARG A 65 18.41 33.47 -17.78
N GLY A 66 18.05 33.58 -16.50
CA GLY A 66 18.24 34.79 -15.70
C GLY A 66 19.72 35.14 -15.50
N LEU A 67 20.53 34.14 -15.14
CA LEU A 67 21.98 34.28 -14.98
C LEU A 67 22.68 34.65 -16.30
N GLU A 68 22.29 34.01 -17.41
CA GLU A 68 22.87 34.33 -18.73
C GLU A 68 22.58 35.79 -19.12
N LYS A 69 21.33 36.23 -19.00
CA LYS A 69 20.93 37.62 -19.26
C LYS A 69 21.69 38.60 -18.36
N LEU A 70 21.91 38.26 -17.09
CA LEU A 70 22.69 39.09 -16.17
C LEU A 70 24.15 39.20 -16.65
N ALA A 71 24.78 38.06 -16.96
CA ALA A 71 26.15 38.02 -17.45
C ALA A 71 26.34 38.80 -18.77
N GLU A 72 25.40 38.69 -19.71
CA GLU A 72 25.42 39.42 -20.99
C GLU A 72 25.31 40.94 -20.83
N ARG A 73 24.39 41.42 -19.97
CA ARG A 73 24.20 42.85 -19.68
C ARG A 73 25.46 43.52 -19.14
N PHE A 74 26.19 42.78 -18.31
CA PHE A 74 27.38 43.29 -17.65
C PHE A 74 28.67 43.03 -18.45
N SER A 75 28.68 42.01 -19.32
CA SER A 75 29.75 41.81 -20.31
C SER A 75 29.74 42.89 -21.39
N SER A 76 28.55 43.27 -21.89
CA SER A 76 28.40 44.36 -22.87
C SER A 76 28.73 45.73 -22.28
N ARG A 77 28.47 45.95 -20.98
CA ARG A 77 28.84 47.19 -20.27
C ARG A 77 30.34 47.23 -19.86
N GLY A 78 31.00 46.08 -19.71
CA GLY A 78 32.45 45.96 -19.57
C GLY A 78 33.25 46.53 -20.76
N GLY A 79 32.60 46.69 -21.92
CA GLY A 79 33.12 47.43 -23.08
C GLY A 79 33.21 48.95 -22.87
N ARG A 80 32.57 49.55 -21.85
CA ARG A 80 32.68 50.99 -21.56
C ARG A 80 33.95 51.37 -20.79
N LEU A 81 34.47 50.45 -19.97
CA LEU A 81 35.83 50.57 -19.41
C LEU A 81 36.91 50.23 -20.45
N GLY A 82 36.49 49.84 -21.67
CA GLY A 82 37.30 49.43 -22.80
C GLY A 82 37.01 50.16 -24.09
N SER A 83 36.84 51.48 -24.02
CA SER A 83 37.38 52.30 -25.11
C SER A 83 38.88 51.98 -25.21
N SER A 84 39.34 51.61 -26.41
CA SER A 84 40.70 51.16 -26.74
C SER A 84 41.85 51.99 -26.14
N ARG A 85 41.58 53.22 -25.68
CA ARG A 85 42.52 54.10 -24.98
C ARG A 85 42.67 53.81 -23.48
N GLU A 86 41.61 53.47 -22.76
CA GLU A 86 41.64 53.30 -21.30
C GLU A 86 42.14 51.91 -20.88
N HIS A 87 41.83 50.86 -21.66
CA HIS A 87 42.43 49.53 -21.44
C HIS A 87 43.95 49.54 -21.57
N GLN A 88 44.52 50.43 -22.41
CA GLN A 88 45.98 50.60 -22.52
C GLN A 88 46.58 51.32 -21.31
N SER A 89 45.83 52.19 -20.62
CA SER A 89 46.28 52.80 -19.36
C SER A 89 46.15 51.84 -18.17
N PHE A 90 45.07 51.04 -18.10
CA PHE A 90 44.89 50.04 -17.03
C PHE A 90 45.91 48.89 -17.08
N ARG A 91 46.45 48.56 -18.25
CA ARG A 91 47.53 47.57 -18.41
C ARG A 91 48.86 48.01 -17.76
N LYS A 92 49.03 49.30 -17.45
CA LYS A 92 50.27 49.86 -16.89
C LYS A 92 50.27 49.90 -15.36
N GLU A 93 49.14 49.66 -14.71
CA GLU A 93 49.00 49.76 -13.25
C GLU A 93 48.55 48.42 -12.64
N PRO A 94 49.47 47.64 -12.06
CA PRO A 94 49.19 46.29 -11.58
C PRO A 94 48.10 46.19 -10.50
N SER A 95 47.91 47.25 -9.70
CA SER A 95 46.89 47.33 -8.65
C SER A 95 45.46 47.39 -9.21
N LEU A 96 45.27 47.98 -10.39
CA LEU A 96 43.97 48.11 -11.05
C LEU A 96 43.56 46.82 -11.80
N LEU A 97 44.50 45.90 -12.02
CA LEU A 97 44.23 44.58 -12.59
C LEU A 97 43.44 43.70 -11.61
N SER A 98 43.57 43.89 -10.29
CA SER A 98 42.92 43.04 -9.29
C SER A 98 41.39 43.18 -9.30
N PRO A 99 40.77 44.39 -9.22
CA PRO A 99 39.32 44.53 -9.33
C PRO A 99 38.76 44.11 -10.70
N LEU A 100 39.48 44.40 -11.79
CA LEU A 100 39.10 43.97 -13.14
C LEU A 100 39.13 42.45 -13.29
N HIS A 101 40.14 41.80 -12.70
CA HIS A 101 40.24 40.34 -12.66
C HIS A 101 39.12 39.74 -11.80
N CYS A 102 38.85 40.28 -10.61
CA CYS A 102 37.73 39.84 -9.77
C CYS A 102 36.40 39.94 -10.51
N TRP A 103 36.17 41.04 -11.24
CA TRP A 103 34.99 41.21 -12.08
C TRP A 103 34.88 40.16 -13.19
N ALA A 104 35.97 39.89 -13.91
CA ALA A 104 36.01 38.86 -14.95
C ALA A 104 35.71 37.46 -14.38
N VAL A 105 36.29 37.13 -13.22
CA VAL A 105 36.05 35.87 -12.51
C VAL A 105 34.58 35.76 -12.08
N LEU A 106 33.98 36.82 -11.53
CA LEU A 106 32.55 36.84 -11.17
C LEU A 106 31.61 36.63 -12.37
N LEU A 107 31.92 37.23 -13.52
CA LEU A 107 31.15 37.01 -14.75
C LEU A 107 31.33 35.57 -15.27
N GLN A 108 32.53 35.02 -15.16
CA GLN A 108 32.79 33.62 -15.51
C GLN A 108 32.00 32.66 -14.61
N HIS A 109 32.00 32.86 -13.28
CA HIS A 109 31.23 32.05 -12.35
C HIS A 109 29.73 32.13 -12.60
N THR A 110 29.19 33.34 -12.87
CA THR A 110 27.78 33.51 -13.22
C THR A 110 27.39 32.71 -14.48
N ARG A 111 28.24 32.72 -15.52
CA ARG A 111 28.03 31.91 -16.73
C ARG A 111 28.16 30.41 -16.48
N GLN A 112 29.10 30.02 -15.62
CA GLN A 112 29.25 28.63 -15.25
C GLN A 112 28.01 28.12 -14.52
N GLN A 113 27.50 28.87 -13.56
CA GLN A 113 26.28 28.53 -12.83
C GLN A 113 25.04 28.50 -13.76
N SER A 114 24.96 29.42 -14.74
CA SER A 114 23.95 29.37 -15.81
C SER A 114 23.94 28.02 -16.54
N ARG A 115 25.12 27.53 -16.94
CA ARG A 115 25.28 26.24 -17.65
C ARG A 115 24.95 25.04 -16.76
N GLU A 116 25.39 25.08 -15.51
CA GLU A 116 25.11 24.01 -14.53
C GLU A 116 23.61 23.87 -14.24
N SER A 117 22.90 24.99 -14.06
CA SER A 117 21.44 24.99 -13.88
C SER A 117 20.70 24.52 -15.14
N ALA A 118 21.18 24.87 -16.34
CA ALA A 118 20.62 24.33 -17.59
C ALA A 118 20.80 22.80 -17.68
N ALA A 119 22.00 22.30 -17.40
CA ALA A 119 22.27 20.87 -17.40
C ALA A 119 21.43 20.12 -16.35
N LEU A 120 21.26 20.72 -15.16
CA LEU A 120 20.37 20.17 -14.13
C LEU A 120 18.92 20.10 -14.62
N SER A 121 18.42 21.16 -15.26
CA SER A 121 17.08 21.17 -15.87
C SER A 121 16.88 20.03 -16.86
N GLU A 122 17.84 19.81 -17.77
CA GLU A 122 17.79 18.72 -18.76
C GLU A 122 17.71 17.34 -18.09
N VAL A 123 18.52 17.10 -17.05
CA VAL A 123 18.50 15.83 -16.30
C VAL A 123 17.19 15.62 -15.55
N LEU A 124 16.64 16.66 -14.94
CA LEU A 124 15.39 16.62 -14.18
C LEU A 124 14.18 16.36 -15.09
N ALA A 125 14.05 17.11 -16.19
CA ALA A 125 12.92 17.01 -17.12
C ALA A 125 12.95 15.75 -18.00
N GLY A 126 14.16 15.26 -18.33
CA GLY A 126 14.34 14.11 -19.20
C GLY A 126 14.53 12.82 -18.40
N PRO A 127 15.79 12.35 -18.20
CA PRO A 127 16.07 11.04 -17.63
C PRO A 127 15.39 10.75 -16.29
N LEU A 128 15.35 11.72 -15.38
CA LEU A 128 14.77 11.49 -14.05
C LEU A 128 13.24 11.34 -14.11
N ALA A 129 12.55 12.29 -14.74
CA ALA A 129 11.09 12.22 -14.89
C ALA A 129 10.64 10.97 -15.66
N GLN A 130 11.33 10.61 -16.75
CA GLN A 130 11.05 9.39 -17.52
C GLN A 130 11.23 8.14 -16.67
N ARG A 131 12.31 8.05 -15.88
CA ARG A 131 12.56 6.90 -15.02
C ARG A 131 11.50 6.75 -13.94
N LEU A 132 11.00 7.84 -13.36
CA LEU A 132 9.87 7.82 -12.42
C LEU A 132 8.59 7.31 -13.09
N SER A 133 8.28 7.76 -14.30
CA SER A 133 7.14 7.24 -15.07
C SER A 133 7.28 5.75 -15.38
N HIS A 134 8.47 5.28 -15.78
CA HIS A 134 8.70 3.85 -16.02
C HIS A 134 8.52 3.01 -14.76
N ILE A 135 9.03 3.48 -13.61
CA ILE A 135 8.82 2.80 -12.33
C ILE A 135 7.33 2.76 -11.98
N ALA A 136 6.56 3.82 -12.27
CA ALA A 136 5.11 3.84 -12.05
C ALA A 136 4.39 2.77 -12.88
N GLU A 137 4.79 2.59 -14.15
CA GLU A 137 4.26 1.51 -14.99
C GLU A 137 4.66 0.11 -14.49
N ASP A 138 5.91 -0.05 -14.06
CA ASP A 138 6.40 -1.30 -13.47
C ASP A 138 5.62 -1.68 -12.21
N VAL A 139 5.34 -0.71 -11.34
CA VAL A 139 4.47 -0.91 -10.17
C VAL A 139 3.10 -1.41 -10.62
N GLY A 140 2.48 -0.79 -11.63
CA GLY A 140 1.20 -1.25 -12.17
C GLY A 140 1.26 -2.68 -12.72
N ARG A 141 2.32 -3.04 -13.45
CA ARG A 141 2.54 -4.40 -13.95
C ARG A 141 2.75 -5.42 -12.83
N LEU A 142 3.51 -5.06 -11.80
CA LEU A 142 3.78 -5.91 -10.65
C LEU A 142 2.53 -6.14 -9.81
N VAL A 143 1.76 -5.09 -9.50
CA VAL A 143 0.49 -5.19 -8.75
C VAL A 143 -0.48 -6.11 -9.47
N LYS A 144 -0.61 -5.99 -10.79
CA LYS A 144 -1.45 -6.91 -11.59
C LYS A 144 -1.00 -8.36 -11.44
N LYS A 145 0.30 -8.64 -11.58
CA LYS A 145 0.84 -10.00 -11.42
C LYS A 145 0.64 -10.54 -10.00
N SER A 146 0.86 -9.71 -8.98
CA SER A 146 0.63 -10.07 -7.59
C SER A 146 -0.84 -10.41 -7.34
N ARG A 147 -1.76 -9.59 -7.84
CA ARG A 147 -3.20 -9.84 -7.76
C ARG A 147 -3.61 -11.15 -8.43
N ASP A 148 -3.11 -11.42 -9.63
CA ASP A 148 -3.44 -12.64 -10.37
C ASP A 148 -2.93 -13.90 -9.61
N LEU A 149 -1.74 -13.84 -9.01
CA LEU A 149 -1.18 -14.91 -8.17
C LEU A 149 -1.94 -15.08 -6.84
N GLU A 150 -2.24 -13.98 -6.16
CA GLU A 150 -3.02 -14.00 -4.93
C GLU A 150 -4.42 -14.57 -5.16
N GLN A 151 -5.09 -14.16 -6.24
CA GLN A 151 -6.39 -14.71 -6.61
C GLN A 151 -6.32 -16.23 -6.83
N GLN A 152 -5.31 -16.72 -7.57
CA GLN A 152 -5.11 -18.15 -7.78
C GLN A 152 -4.96 -18.90 -6.43
N LEU A 153 -4.12 -18.39 -5.54
CA LEU A 153 -3.90 -19.00 -4.22
C LEU A 153 -5.15 -18.96 -3.34
N GLN A 154 -5.93 -17.88 -3.42
CA GLN A 154 -7.21 -17.76 -2.72
C GLN A 154 -8.23 -18.76 -3.25
N ASP A 155 -8.30 -18.97 -4.56
CA ASP A 155 -9.19 -19.94 -5.17
C ASP A 155 -8.81 -21.37 -4.74
N GLU A 156 -7.51 -21.72 -4.78
CA GLU A 156 -6.99 -23.02 -4.30
C GLU A 156 -7.31 -23.25 -2.81
N LEU A 157 -7.15 -22.23 -1.95
CA LEU A 157 -7.51 -22.32 -0.53
C LEU A 157 -9.02 -22.54 -0.34
N LEU A 158 -9.85 -21.83 -1.10
CA LEU A 158 -11.31 -21.95 -1.00
C LEU A 158 -11.82 -23.29 -1.52
N GLU A 159 -11.12 -23.91 -2.47
CA GLU A 159 -11.38 -25.28 -2.91
C GLU A 159 -11.16 -26.26 -1.75
N VAL A 160 -9.99 -26.22 -1.09
CA VAL A 160 -9.68 -27.08 0.07
C VAL A 160 -10.67 -26.88 1.22
N VAL A 161 -11.07 -25.63 1.48
CA VAL A 161 -12.07 -25.30 2.51
C VAL A 161 -13.45 -25.84 2.15
N SER A 162 -13.80 -25.85 0.87
CA SER A 162 -15.05 -26.44 0.40
C SER A 162 -15.03 -27.96 0.50
N GLU A 163 -13.92 -28.60 0.12
CA GLU A 163 -13.72 -30.05 0.29
C GLU A 163 -13.87 -30.47 1.75
N LEU A 164 -13.22 -29.76 2.68
CA LEU A 164 -13.34 -30.02 4.11
C LEU A 164 -14.80 -29.92 4.58
N GLN A 165 -15.55 -28.92 4.10
CA GLN A 165 -16.97 -28.77 4.41
C GLN A 165 -17.79 -29.98 3.91
N THR A 166 -17.51 -30.46 2.69
CA THR A 166 -18.19 -31.65 2.14
C THR A 166 -17.86 -32.91 2.93
N HIS A 167 -16.60 -33.11 3.33
CA HIS A 167 -16.18 -34.25 4.14
C HIS A 167 -16.80 -34.22 5.54
N TYR A 168 -16.85 -33.05 6.18
CA TYR A 168 -17.54 -32.87 7.46
C TYR A 168 -19.03 -33.20 7.34
N LEU A 169 -19.71 -32.67 6.31
CA LEU A 169 -21.12 -32.95 6.07
C LEU A 169 -21.37 -34.45 5.84
N ALA A 170 -20.53 -35.11 5.06
CA ALA A 170 -20.60 -36.55 4.81
C ALA A 170 -20.40 -37.37 6.10
N LEU A 171 -19.43 -36.99 6.93
CA LEU A 171 -19.20 -37.60 8.26
C LEU A 171 -20.42 -37.45 9.17
N CYS A 172 -21.03 -36.26 9.24
CA CYS A 172 -22.24 -36.05 10.02
C CYS A 172 -23.43 -36.88 9.52
N LEU A 173 -23.57 -37.05 8.19
CA LEU A 173 -24.61 -37.90 7.61
C LEU A 173 -24.40 -39.38 7.96
N LEU A 174 -23.15 -39.87 7.90
CA LEU A 174 -22.79 -41.24 8.28
C LEU A 174 -22.98 -41.48 9.79
N ALA A 175 -22.56 -40.53 10.63
CA ALA A 175 -22.76 -40.61 12.08
C ALA A 175 -24.25 -40.51 12.47
N GLY A 176 -25.06 -39.79 11.69
CA GLY A 176 -26.52 -39.76 11.81
C GLY A 176 -27.23 -41.00 11.27
N GLN A 177 -26.53 -41.88 10.54
CA GLN A 177 -27.02 -43.19 10.09
C GLN A 177 -26.67 -44.33 11.04
N GLU A 178 -25.76 -44.12 12.02
CA GLU A 178 -25.48 -45.11 13.07
C GLU A 178 -26.57 -45.12 14.16
N ASP A 179 -27.81 -45.43 13.77
CA ASP A 179 -28.81 -45.97 14.70
C ASP A 179 -28.57 -47.47 14.87
N VAL A 180 -28.03 -47.83 16.04
CA VAL A 180 -27.64 -49.18 16.45
C VAL A 180 -28.82 -50.17 16.34
N PRO A 181 -28.72 -51.25 15.53
CA PRO A 181 -29.67 -52.35 15.60
C PRO A 181 -29.32 -53.28 16.76
N GLY A 182 -30.11 -53.16 17.84
CA GLY A 182 -30.57 -54.25 18.71
C GLY A 182 -29.55 -55.08 19.50
N VAL A 183 -29.61 -54.97 20.84
CA VAL A 183 -29.51 -56.15 21.71
C VAL A 183 -30.58 -56.03 22.82
N SER A 184 -31.58 -56.90 22.73
CA SER A 184 -32.54 -57.16 23.79
C SER A 184 -31.89 -58.07 24.83
N HIS A 185 -31.71 -57.59 26.07
CA HIS A 185 -31.73 -58.48 27.23
C HIS A 185 -32.72 -57.93 28.25
N GLY A 186 -33.76 -58.73 28.48
CA GLY A 186 -34.75 -58.45 29.50
C GLY A 186 -34.19 -58.73 30.88
N GLU A 187 -34.51 -57.86 31.83
CA GLU A 187 -34.60 -58.20 33.23
C GLU A 187 -35.87 -57.58 33.82
N ARG A 188 -36.43 -58.34 34.76
CA ARG A 188 -37.74 -58.22 35.38
C ARG A 188 -37.81 -57.01 36.32
N GLU A 189 -38.99 -56.39 36.31
CA GLU A 189 -39.84 -56.11 37.47
C GLU A 189 -39.16 -55.71 38.80
N CYS A 190 -39.38 -54.47 39.25
CA CYS A 190 -39.82 -54.21 40.63
C CYS A 190 -40.43 -52.80 40.78
N ARG A 191 -41.58 -52.76 41.45
CA ARG A 191 -42.41 -51.60 41.81
C ARG A 191 -41.69 -50.55 42.65
N GLY A 192 -42.11 -49.29 42.55
CA GLY A 192 -41.85 -48.28 43.60
C GLY A 192 -42.27 -46.84 43.29
N GLN A 193 -43.53 -46.51 43.59
CA GLN A 193 -44.04 -45.23 44.13
C GLN A 193 -43.60 -43.86 43.55
N ALA A 194 -44.58 -43.16 42.97
CA ALA A 194 -44.74 -41.70 43.08
C ALA A 194 -45.06 -41.32 44.56
N PRO A 195 -44.96 -40.05 45.05
CA PRO A 195 -45.48 -38.86 44.34
C PRO A 195 -44.78 -37.50 44.58
N GLY A 196 -45.15 -36.54 43.72
CA GLY A 196 -45.50 -35.18 44.16
C GLY A 196 -44.43 -34.09 44.05
N GLY A 197 -44.79 -32.96 43.43
CA GLY A 197 -44.06 -31.70 43.56
C GLY A 197 -44.29 -30.71 42.42
N ARG A 198 -45.31 -29.86 42.57
CA ARG A 198 -45.62 -28.71 41.70
C ARG A 198 -44.70 -27.51 41.98
N ALA A 199 -44.75 -26.56 41.02
CA ALA A 199 -44.48 -25.11 41.11
C ALA A 199 -43.00 -24.70 40.97
N ALA A 200 -42.63 -23.52 40.46
CA ALA A 200 -43.23 -22.48 39.63
C ALA A 200 -42.12 -21.41 39.47
N GLY A 201 -42.04 -20.74 38.31
CA GLY A 201 -41.59 -19.35 38.16
C GLY A 201 -40.10 -19.01 38.35
N GLY A 202 -39.64 -17.98 37.62
CA GLY A 202 -38.45 -17.22 37.99
C GLY A 202 -37.54 -16.84 36.83
N GLU A 203 -37.62 -15.58 36.43
CA GLU A 203 -36.92 -14.89 35.35
C GLU A 203 -35.39 -14.73 35.49
N ALA A 204 -34.79 -14.48 34.33
CA ALA A 204 -33.72 -13.52 34.02
C ALA A 204 -32.35 -13.60 34.71
N GLY A 205 -31.32 -13.65 33.86
CA GLY A 205 -29.94 -13.30 34.22
C GLY A 205 -28.96 -13.58 33.08
N ARG A 206 -28.74 -12.59 32.20
CA ARG A 206 -27.57 -12.56 31.29
C ARG A 206 -26.28 -12.52 32.12
N PRO A 207 -25.16 -12.95 31.52
CA PRO A 207 -23.96 -12.11 31.60
C PRO A 207 -23.45 -11.71 30.22
N GLU A 208 -22.98 -10.48 30.20
CA GLU A 208 -22.23 -9.81 29.14
C GLU A 208 -20.85 -10.46 28.95
N CYS A 209 -20.36 -10.49 27.71
CA CYS A 209 -18.94 -10.73 27.41
C CYS A 209 -18.36 -9.50 26.70
N PRO A 210 -17.13 -9.08 27.04
CA PRO A 210 -16.57 -7.81 26.63
C PRO A 210 -15.86 -7.84 25.27
N HIS A 211 -15.77 -6.64 24.71
CA HIS A 211 -14.98 -6.18 23.57
C HIS A 211 -13.62 -6.88 23.37
N HIS A 212 -13.35 -7.30 22.13
CA HIS A 212 -12.00 -7.32 21.59
C HIS A 212 -11.94 -6.47 20.31
N HIS A 213 -11.35 -5.30 20.48
CA HIS A 213 -10.85 -4.42 19.42
C HIS A 213 -9.68 -5.13 18.76
N CYS A 214 -9.70 -5.31 17.43
CA CYS A 214 -8.50 -5.59 16.65
C CYS A 214 -8.29 -4.42 15.69
N CYS A 215 -7.38 -3.53 16.05
CA CYS A 215 -6.85 -2.49 15.18
C CYS A 215 -5.74 -3.12 14.32
N CYS A 216 -5.89 -3.06 13.00
CA CYS A 216 -4.76 -3.19 12.07
C CYS A 216 -4.35 -1.80 11.63
N HIS A 217 -3.06 -1.50 11.81
CA HIS A 217 -2.35 -0.33 11.32
C HIS A 217 -1.66 -0.67 9.99
#